data_AF-A0A2D3VR90-F1
#
_entry.id   AF-A0A2D3VR90-F1
#
_cell.length_a   1.000
_cell.length_b   1.000
_cell.length_c   1.000
_cell.angle_alpha   90.00
_cell.angle_beta   90.00
_cell.angle_gamma   90.00
#
_symmetry.space_group_name_H-M   'P 1'
#
loop_
_entity.id
_entity.type
_entity.pdbx_description
1 polymer ?
#
loop_
_entity_poly.entity_id
_entity_poly.type
_entity_poly.pdbx_seq_one_letter_code
_entity_poly.pdbx_strand_id
1 'polypeptide(L)'
;QEKEELYEKQKANKERTRYDGRYRDFNGTPPAGVEPVVRIKAPLSGEISFVDGVKGEIKFNVQDVLDDFVIARGDGTPLYNFVVAIDDALMGVTDVIRGDDHISNTPKQMIIYEALGFKIPKFYHVPMILNPQGKKLSKRDGAMDVMEYKKMGYLPEALLNFLIRLGWSHGDQEIFSLSEMQEFFDPNDINKSASAYNAQKLEWINTQYIKSLPTKRLVDVLKEYGTDLSEFEKAEDLINLLRDRAKDMNEFSLMASSILNTPKEYDEQAVAKFLTKESLELLSAYNEVLKASGDLISTQDFEIKAKELLEMQGKKLKDLAQPIRIAMVGNAVSPSVFDVLSVVGYKNVIQRIDNLLDRSK
;
A
#
# COMPACT_ATOMS: atom_id res chain seq x y z
N GLN A 1 -37.61 -10.82 23.45
CA GLN A 1 -38.29 -10.68 24.74
C GLN A 1 -37.50 -11.29 25.91
N GLU A 2 -37.53 -12.59 26.19
CA GLU A 2 -36.84 -13.15 27.40
C GLU A 2 -35.34 -12.82 27.53
N LYS A 3 -34.60 -12.87 26.41
CA LYS A 3 -33.17 -12.50 26.37
C LYS A 3 -32.95 -11.02 26.70
N GLU A 4 -33.81 -10.15 26.17
CA GLU A 4 -33.69 -8.71 26.38
C GLU A 4 -34.00 -8.36 27.83
N GLU A 5 -35.06 -8.95 28.40
CA GLU A 5 -35.40 -8.78 29.82
C GLU A 5 -34.27 -9.26 30.75
N LEU A 6 -33.65 -10.40 30.45
CA LEU A 6 -32.48 -10.88 31.18
C LEU A 6 -31.33 -9.87 31.12
N TYR A 7 -31.01 -9.39 29.92
CA TYR A 7 -29.89 -8.47 29.73
C TYR A 7 -30.14 -7.10 30.37
N GLU A 8 -31.37 -6.58 30.31
CA GLU A 8 -31.73 -5.33 30.98
C GLU A 8 -31.65 -5.47 32.51
N LYS A 9 -32.08 -6.61 33.07
CA LYS A 9 -31.91 -6.91 34.50
C LYS A 9 -30.42 -6.98 34.90
N GLN A 10 -29.60 -7.68 34.12
CA GLN A 10 -28.16 -7.77 34.36
C GLN A 10 -27.48 -6.39 34.30
N LYS A 11 -27.81 -5.58 33.29
CA LYS A 11 -27.30 -4.20 33.16
C LYS A 11 -27.72 -3.33 34.35
N ALA A 12 -28.99 -3.39 34.77
CA ALA A 12 -29.49 -2.65 35.93
C ALA A 12 -28.73 -3.02 37.21
N ASN A 13 -28.30 -4.28 37.35
CA ASN A 13 -27.49 -4.78 38.44
C ASN A 13 -25.97 -4.53 38.27
N LYS A 14 -25.54 -3.89 37.17
CA LYS A 14 -24.11 -3.73 36.79
C LYS A 14 -23.37 -5.07 36.64
N GLU A 15 -24.10 -6.12 36.28
CA GLU A 15 -23.57 -7.43 35.95
C GLU A 15 -23.17 -7.49 34.47
N ARG A 16 -22.21 -8.36 34.15
CA ARG A 16 -21.89 -8.70 32.77
C ARG A 16 -23.12 -9.34 32.10
N THR A 17 -23.49 -8.85 30.92
CA THR A 17 -24.56 -9.47 30.13
C THR A 17 -24.14 -10.85 29.63
N ARG A 18 -24.86 -11.89 30.02
CA ARG A 18 -24.59 -13.28 29.63
C ARG A 18 -25.84 -14.14 29.72
N TYR A 19 -25.83 -15.28 29.02
CA TYR A 19 -26.85 -16.29 29.22
C TYR A 19 -26.74 -16.89 30.64
N ASP A 20 -27.89 -17.10 31.29
CA ASP A 20 -27.99 -17.54 32.69
C ASP A 20 -28.09 -19.06 32.85
N GLY A 21 -28.03 -19.83 31.75
CA GLY A 21 -28.10 -21.29 31.81
C GLY A 21 -29.51 -21.85 32.01
N ARG A 22 -30.58 -21.03 31.93
CA ARG A 22 -31.96 -21.46 32.26
C ARG A 22 -32.47 -22.71 31.52
N TYR A 23 -31.91 -23.03 30.35
CA TYR A 23 -32.24 -24.20 29.52
C TYR A 23 -31.07 -25.20 29.41
N ARG A 24 -30.00 -25.05 30.20
CA ARG A 24 -28.79 -25.89 30.10
C ARG A 24 -29.07 -27.37 30.40
N ASP A 25 -29.79 -27.63 31.47
CA ASP A 25 -30.16 -28.98 31.93
C ASP A 25 -31.68 -29.16 31.96
N PHE A 26 -32.38 -28.36 31.15
CA PHE A 26 -33.83 -28.40 31.06
C PHE A 26 -34.30 -29.68 30.39
N ASN A 27 -35.22 -30.39 31.06
CA ASN A 27 -35.78 -31.66 30.63
C ASN A 27 -37.31 -31.59 30.39
N GLY A 28 -37.88 -30.37 30.40
CA GLY A 28 -39.29 -30.14 30.14
C GLY A 28 -39.60 -29.95 28.65
N THR A 29 -40.84 -29.58 28.34
CA THR A 29 -41.27 -29.25 26.98
C THR A 29 -40.83 -27.81 26.65
N PRO A 30 -40.08 -27.59 25.55
CA PRO A 30 -39.76 -26.25 25.09
C PRO A 30 -41.02 -25.42 24.82
N PRO A 31 -40.97 -24.09 24.98
CA PRO A 31 -42.12 -23.22 24.70
C PRO A 31 -42.65 -23.44 23.27
N ALA A 32 -43.98 -23.57 23.14
CA ALA A 32 -44.62 -23.75 21.84
C ALA A 32 -44.42 -22.52 20.95
N GLY A 33 -44.18 -22.74 19.65
CA GLY A 33 -43.99 -21.66 18.67
C GLY A 33 -42.63 -20.97 18.72
N VAL A 34 -41.67 -21.51 19.46
CA VAL A 34 -40.28 -21.01 19.52
C VAL A 34 -39.36 -21.97 18.77
N GLU A 35 -38.59 -21.45 17.81
CA GLU A 35 -37.50 -22.19 17.18
C GLU A 35 -36.25 -22.13 18.08
N PRO A 36 -35.84 -23.25 18.72
CA PRO A 36 -34.74 -23.23 19.67
C PRO A 36 -33.39 -23.11 18.97
N VAL A 37 -32.50 -22.30 19.54
CA VAL A 37 -31.09 -22.28 19.14
C VAL A 37 -30.32 -23.42 19.78
N VAL A 38 -29.21 -23.85 19.17
CA VAL A 38 -28.27 -24.81 19.76
C VAL A 38 -27.18 -24.04 20.50
N ARG A 39 -26.96 -24.39 21.78
CA ARG A 39 -25.88 -23.86 22.62
C ARG A 39 -24.94 -24.98 23.01
N ILE A 40 -23.67 -24.66 23.18
CA ILE A 40 -22.67 -25.59 23.72
C ILE A 40 -22.56 -25.43 25.23
N LYS A 41 -22.44 -26.54 25.96
CA LYS A 41 -22.21 -26.52 27.41
C LYS A 41 -20.77 -26.11 27.69
N ALA A 42 -20.56 -24.86 28.08
CA ALA A 42 -19.27 -24.38 28.55
C ALA A 42 -19.05 -24.75 30.03
N PRO A 43 -17.79 -24.75 30.52
CA PRO A 43 -17.51 -24.76 31.96
C PRO A 43 -18.20 -23.60 32.69
N LEU A 44 -18.59 -23.78 33.95
CA LEU A 44 -19.29 -22.77 34.76
C LEU A 44 -18.36 -22.01 35.72
N SER A 45 -17.18 -22.55 35.98
CA SER A 45 -16.19 -22.03 36.93
C SER A 45 -14.79 -22.49 36.57
N GLY A 46 -13.80 -21.89 37.21
CA GLY A 46 -12.38 -22.19 36.98
C GLY A 46 -11.72 -21.18 36.05
N GLU A 47 -10.55 -21.57 35.55
CA GLU A 47 -9.72 -20.79 34.65
C GLU A 47 -9.59 -21.52 33.33
N ILE A 48 -9.63 -20.78 32.23
CA ILE A 48 -9.22 -21.24 30.91
C ILE A 48 -8.01 -20.42 30.47
N SER A 49 -6.95 -21.11 30.07
CA SER A 49 -5.68 -20.49 29.71
C SER A 49 -5.09 -21.10 28.45
N PHE A 50 -4.31 -20.30 27.72
CA PHE A 50 -3.54 -20.75 26.57
C PHE A 50 -2.27 -19.90 26.43
N VAL A 51 -1.28 -20.44 25.74
CA VAL A 51 -0.05 -19.72 25.40
C VAL A 51 -0.21 -19.17 23.99
N ASP A 52 -0.29 -17.84 23.89
CA ASP A 52 -0.27 -17.13 22.62
C ASP A 52 1.17 -16.85 22.18
N GLY A 53 1.49 -17.09 20.92
CA GLY A 53 2.82 -16.87 20.37
C GLY A 53 3.27 -15.41 20.35
N VAL A 54 2.34 -14.46 20.42
CA VAL A 54 2.63 -13.01 20.48
C VAL A 54 2.45 -12.48 21.89
N LYS A 55 1.28 -12.70 22.50
CA LYS A 55 0.88 -12.11 23.78
C LYS A 55 1.44 -12.87 24.99
N GLY A 56 1.92 -14.10 24.82
CA GLY A 56 2.39 -14.97 25.90
C GLY A 56 1.25 -15.71 26.59
N GLU A 57 1.43 -16.07 27.86
CA GLU A 57 0.39 -16.77 28.63
C GLU A 57 -0.82 -15.86 28.86
N ILE A 58 -2.01 -16.33 28.45
CA ILE A 58 -3.28 -15.64 28.63
C ILE A 58 -4.17 -16.48 29.52
N LYS A 59 -4.77 -15.84 30.51
CA LYS A 59 -5.68 -16.47 31.48
C LYS A 59 -6.99 -15.71 31.52
N PHE A 60 -8.08 -16.47 31.53
CA PHE A 60 -9.40 -15.91 31.74
C PHE A 60 -10.11 -16.70 32.83
N ASN A 61 -10.77 -15.99 33.76
CA ASN A 61 -11.77 -16.64 34.59
C ASN A 61 -12.94 -17.02 33.69
N VAL A 62 -13.37 -18.27 33.76
CA VAL A 62 -14.47 -18.80 32.94
C VAL A 62 -15.71 -17.91 33.01
N GLN A 63 -16.04 -17.39 34.18
CA GLN A 63 -17.21 -16.54 34.41
C GLN A 63 -17.15 -15.17 33.69
N ASP A 64 -15.95 -14.69 33.37
CA ASP A 64 -15.70 -13.38 32.74
C ASP A 64 -15.78 -13.43 31.21
N VAL A 65 -15.58 -14.60 30.61
CA VAL A 65 -15.52 -14.76 29.15
C VAL A 65 -16.51 -15.76 28.57
N LEU A 66 -16.94 -16.75 29.35
CA LEU A 66 -17.79 -17.85 28.89
C LEU A 66 -19.20 -17.77 29.48
N ASP A 67 -20.11 -18.36 28.70
CA ASP A 67 -21.47 -18.77 29.01
C ASP A 67 -21.80 -19.89 28.01
N ASP A 68 -22.99 -20.50 28.08
CA ASP A 68 -23.42 -21.44 27.03
C ASP A 68 -23.76 -20.66 25.78
N PHE A 69 -22.73 -20.37 24.99
CA PHE A 69 -22.87 -19.57 23.80
C PHE A 69 -23.55 -20.35 22.68
N VAL A 70 -24.26 -19.62 21.83
CA VAL A 70 -24.97 -20.20 20.69
C VAL A 70 -23.95 -20.68 19.66
N ILE A 71 -24.13 -21.91 19.17
CA ILE A 71 -23.32 -22.50 18.09
C ILE A 71 -24.12 -22.67 16.79
N ALA A 72 -25.45 -22.77 16.87
CA ALA A 72 -26.33 -22.74 15.71
C ALA A 72 -27.65 -22.00 16.02
N ARG A 73 -28.19 -21.31 15.02
CA ARG A 73 -29.48 -20.62 15.08
C ARG A 73 -30.65 -21.62 14.99
N GLY A 74 -31.88 -21.15 15.21
CA GLY A 74 -33.09 -21.99 15.12
C GLY A 74 -33.32 -22.59 13.74
N ASP A 75 -32.88 -21.89 12.69
CA ASP A 75 -32.88 -22.36 11.30
C ASP A 75 -31.74 -23.35 10.97
N GLY A 76 -30.91 -23.72 11.96
CA GLY A 76 -29.76 -24.60 11.80
C GLY A 76 -28.48 -23.92 11.31
N THR A 77 -28.50 -22.61 11.00
CA THR A 77 -27.31 -21.89 10.53
C THR A 77 -26.24 -21.85 11.62
N PRO A 78 -25.03 -22.39 11.38
CA PRO A 78 -23.96 -22.38 12.37
C PRO A 78 -23.36 -20.97 12.56
N LEU A 79 -22.81 -20.71 13.75
CA LEU A 79 -22.21 -19.42 14.10
C LEU A 79 -20.67 -19.47 14.08
N TYR A 80 -20.06 -18.29 13.94
CA TYR A 80 -18.62 -18.09 13.72
C TYR A 80 -17.69 -19.01 14.52
N ASN A 81 -17.80 -19.04 15.86
CA ASN A 81 -16.88 -19.83 16.69
C ASN A 81 -16.98 -21.34 16.42
N PHE A 82 -18.17 -21.83 16.11
CA PHE A 82 -18.42 -23.24 15.76
C PHE A 82 -17.85 -23.56 14.38
N VAL A 83 -18.15 -22.72 13.38
CA VAL A 83 -17.67 -22.91 12.00
C VAL A 83 -16.15 -22.89 11.95
N VAL A 84 -15.52 -21.83 12.49
CA VAL A 84 -14.06 -21.64 12.37
C VAL A 84 -13.29 -22.76 13.06
N ALA A 85 -13.71 -23.23 14.24
CA ALA A 85 -13.00 -24.30 14.95
C ALA A 85 -13.10 -25.65 14.20
N ILE A 86 -14.23 -25.92 13.54
CA ILE A 86 -14.40 -27.12 12.72
C ILE A 86 -13.58 -27.00 11.43
N ASP A 87 -13.68 -25.88 10.72
CA ASP A 87 -12.95 -25.67 9.47
C ASP A 87 -11.44 -25.72 9.70
N ASP A 88 -10.93 -25.03 10.73
CA ASP A 88 -9.51 -25.07 11.12
C ASP A 88 -9.05 -26.52 11.37
N ALA A 89 -9.83 -27.30 12.15
CA ALA A 89 -9.50 -28.69 12.45
C ALA A 89 -9.52 -29.59 11.21
N LEU A 90 -10.55 -29.47 10.38
CA LEU A 90 -10.73 -30.31 9.19
C LEU A 90 -9.75 -29.94 8.06
N MET A 91 -9.32 -28.68 7.99
CA MET A 91 -8.29 -28.21 7.05
C MET A 91 -6.86 -28.45 7.57
N GLY A 92 -6.70 -28.95 8.79
CA GLY A 92 -5.39 -29.25 9.37
C GLY A 92 -4.58 -28.01 9.74
N VAL A 93 -5.25 -26.90 10.09
CA VAL A 93 -4.60 -25.66 10.52
C VAL A 93 -3.79 -25.92 11.79
N THR A 94 -2.49 -25.58 11.75
CA THR A 94 -1.57 -25.75 12.88
C THR A 94 -1.40 -24.48 13.70
N ASP A 95 -1.46 -23.32 13.05
CA ASP A 95 -1.16 -22.00 13.61
C ASP A 95 -2.21 -20.99 13.11
N VAL A 96 -2.99 -20.44 14.03
CA VAL A 96 -4.01 -19.42 13.76
C VAL A 96 -3.42 -18.04 14.06
N ILE A 97 -3.14 -17.27 13.00
CA ILE A 97 -2.64 -15.89 13.08
C ILE A 97 -3.80 -14.93 12.77
N ARG A 98 -4.18 -14.08 13.72
CA ARG A 98 -5.32 -13.16 13.57
C ARG A 98 -5.19 -11.91 14.45
N GLY A 99 -6.05 -10.92 14.24
CA GLY A 99 -6.10 -9.71 15.07
C GLY A 99 -6.40 -9.99 16.54
N ASP A 100 -5.80 -9.22 17.44
CA ASP A 100 -5.98 -9.35 18.90
C ASP A 100 -7.36 -8.91 19.41
N ASP A 101 -8.19 -8.31 18.55
CA ASP A 101 -9.61 -8.11 18.81
C ASP A 101 -10.40 -9.44 18.85
N HIS A 102 -9.84 -10.53 18.32
CA HIS A 102 -10.42 -11.86 18.41
C HIS A 102 -9.95 -12.69 19.62
N ILE A 103 -9.11 -12.14 20.50
CA ILE A 103 -8.52 -12.89 21.63
C ILE A 103 -9.55 -13.53 22.56
N SER A 104 -10.68 -12.85 22.77
CA SER A 104 -11.78 -13.32 23.61
C SER A 104 -12.60 -14.46 22.98
N ASN A 105 -12.41 -14.74 21.69
CA ASN A 105 -13.03 -15.88 21.01
C ASN A 105 -12.22 -17.17 21.16
N THR A 106 -10.91 -17.08 21.44
CA THR A 106 -10.03 -18.25 21.58
C THR A 106 -10.52 -19.23 22.65
N PRO A 107 -10.90 -18.80 23.87
CA PRO A 107 -11.46 -19.72 24.87
C PRO A 107 -12.74 -20.43 24.40
N LYS A 108 -13.58 -19.75 23.60
CA LYS A 108 -14.81 -20.34 23.05
C LYS A 108 -14.51 -21.41 22.01
N GLN A 109 -13.53 -21.15 21.15
CA GLN A 109 -13.10 -22.10 20.12
C GLN A 109 -12.43 -23.33 20.74
N MET A 110 -11.60 -23.15 21.78
CA MET A 110 -10.99 -24.25 22.53
C MET A 110 -12.03 -25.25 23.06
N ILE A 111 -13.15 -24.76 23.62
CA ILE A 111 -14.25 -25.63 24.07
C ILE A 111 -14.81 -26.48 22.92
N ILE A 112 -14.91 -25.92 21.72
CA ILE A 112 -15.42 -26.64 20.56
C ILE A 112 -14.40 -27.69 20.08
N TYR A 113 -13.12 -27.33 20.02
CA TYR A 113 -12.05 -28.28 19.72
C TYR A 113 -12.08 -29.46 20.70
N GLU A 114 -12.12 -29.18 22.00
CA GLU A 114 -12.17 -30.20 23.06
C GLU A 114 -13.43 -31.07 22.97
N ALA A 115 -14.60 -30.46 22.79
CA ALA A 115 -15.87 -31.16 22.70
C ALA A 115 -15.94 -32.13 21.50
N LEU A 116 -15.24 -31.82 20.41
CA LEU A 116 -15.17 -32.63 19.20
C LEU A 116 -13.93 -33.54 19.16
N GLY A 117 -13.07 -33.50 20.18
CA GLY A 117 -11.84 -34.29 20.24
C GLY A 117 -10.77 -33.85 19.24
N PHE A 118 -10.82 -32.61 18.76
CA PHE A 118 -9.85 -32.05 17.85
C PHE A 118 -8.61 -31.53 18.58
N LYS A 119 -7.47 -31.54 17.87
CA LYS A 119 -6.25 -30.88 18.33
C LYS A 119 -6.43 -29.36 18.26
N ILE A 120 -6.13 -28.67 19.35
CA ILE A 120 -6.14 -27.20 19.40
C ILE A 120 -4.89 -26.67 18.66
N PRO A 121 -5.02 -25.75 17.69
CA PRO A 121 -3.89 -25.13 17.01
C PRO A 121 -3.16 -24.14 17.94
N LYS A 122 -1.97 -23.70 17.54
CA LYS A 122 -1.33 -22.56 18.20
C LYS A 122 -2.05 -21.27 17.79
N PHE A 123 -2.03 -20.26 18.65
CA PHE A 123 -2.62 -18.97 18.37
C PHE A 123 -1.57 -17.87 18.43
N TYR A 124 -1.68 -16.91 17.51
CA TYR A 124 -0.85 -15.72 17.42
C TYR A 124 -1.78 -14.51 17.22
N HIS A 125 -1.97 -13.71 18.27
CA HIS A 125 -2.85 -12.54 18.22
C HIS A 125 -2.07 -11.26 17.92
N VAL A 126 -2.11 -10.85 16.64
CA VAL A 126 -1.42 -9.67 16.10
C VAL A 126 -2.11 -8.39 16.57
N PRO A 127 -1.37 -7.42 17.12
CA PRO A 127 -1.96 -6.14 17.54
C PRO A 127 -2.65 -5.39 16.39
N MET A 128 -3.83 -4.83 16.66
CA MET A 128 -4.50 -3.96 15.69
C MET A 128 -3.66 -2.71 15.36
N ILE A 129 -3.65 -2.33 14.08
CA ILE A 129 -2.99 -1.09 13.63
C ILE A 129 -3.70 0.12 14.24
N LEU A 130 -2.92 1.09 14.71
CA LEU A 130 -3.42 2.34 15.26
C LEU A 130 -3.38 3.47 14.21
N ASN A 131 -4.25 4.46 14.37
CA ASN A 131 -4.12 5.74 13.70
C ASN A 131 -3.00 6.59 14.36
N PRO A 132 -2.59 7.73 13.74
CA PRO A 132 -1.56 8.60 14.32
C PRO A 132 -1.88 9.15 15.72
N GLN A 133 -3.14 9.09 16.15
CA GLN A 133 -3.60 9.50 17.49
C GLN A 133 -3.64 8.34 18.50
N GLY A 134 -3.17 7.14 18.12
CA GLY A 134 -3.11 5.96 18.98
C GLY A 134 -4.43 5.21 19.17
N LYS A 135 -5.48 5.55 18.41
CA LYS A 135 -6.76 4.80 18.41
C LYS A 135 -6.73 3.70 17.34
N LYS A 136 -7.53 2.64 17.50
CA LYS A 136 -7.69 1.60 16.47
C LYS A 136 -8.02 2.23 15.13
N LEU A 137 -7.23 1.93 14.09
CA LEU A 137 -7.46 2.44 12.74
C LEU A 137 -8.80 1.88 12.23
N SER A 138 -9.73 2.78 11.90
CA SER A 138 -11.05 2.44 11.38
C SER A 138 -11.32 3.15 10.05
N LYS A 139 -12.32 2.71 9.29
CA LYS A 139 -12.71 3.39 8.03
C LYS A 139 -13.06 4.87 8.25
N ARG A 140 -13.52 5.25 9.45
CA ARG A 140 -13.82 6.65 9.80
C ARG A 140 -12.57 7.47 10.09
N ASP A 141 -11.48 6.81 10.44
CA ASP A 141 -10.18 7.40 10.76
C ASP A 141 -9.18 7.30 9.60
N GLY A 142 -9.66 6.96 8.39
CA GLY A 142 -8.84 6.87 7.18
C GLY A 142 -8.26 5.48 6.89
N ALA A 143 -8.81 4.39 7.45
CA ALA A 143 -8.47 3.05 6.98
C ALA A 143 -8.86 2.90 5.51
N MET A 144 -7.85 2.85 4.64
CA MET A 144 -8.03 2.74 3.20
C MET A 144 -8.16 1.29 2.76
N ASP A 145 -8.94 1.07 1.72
CA ASP A 145 -8.99 -0.21 1.02
C ASP A 145 -7.66 -0.45 0.28
N VAL A 146 -7.24 -1.71 0.15
CA VAL A 146 -6.00 -2.06 -0.56
C VAL A 146 -6.00 -1.52 -2.00
N MET A 147 -7.17 -1.47 -2.64
CA MET A 147 -7.30 -0.94 -4.00
C MET A 147 -7.17 0.58 -4.07
N GLU A 148 -7.38 1.30 -2.97
CA GLU A 148 -7.13 2.75 -2.91
C GLU A 148 -5.63 3.04 -2.96
N TYR A 149 -4.80 2.28 -2.24
CA TYR A 149 -3.34 2.38 -2.35
C TYR A 149 -2.85 2.13 -3.78
N LYS A 150 -3.42 1.13 -4.46
CA LYS A 150 -3.11 0.87 -5.88
C LYS A 150 -3.45 2.10 -6.75
N LYS A 151 -4.64 2.69 -6.59
CA LYS A 151 -5.04 3.90 -7.33
C LYS A 151 -4.12 5.09 -7.04
N MET A 152 -3.64 5.21 -5.80
CA MET A 152 -2.67 6.23 -5.40
C MET A 152 -1.26 6.01 -5.97
N GLY A 153 -0.99 4.87 -6.61
CA GLY A 153 0.30 4.59 -7.24
C GLY A 153 1.32 3.91 -6.33
N TYR A 154 0.87 3.34 -5.21
CA TYR A 154 1.74 2.51 -4.37
C TYR A 154 1.95 1.14 -5.00
N LEU A 155 3.22 0.71 -5.02
CA LEU A 155 3.61 -0.62 -5.46
C LEU A 155 3.14 -1.67 -4.43
N PRO A 156 2.65 -2.84 -4.89
CA PRO A 156 2.22 -3.90 -3.98
C PRO A 156 3.37 -4.41 -3.09
N GLU A 157 4.60 -4.44 -3.61
CA GLU A 157 5.80 -4.83 -2.86
C GLU A 157 6.07 -3.84 -1.71
N ALA A 158 5.93 -2.54 -1.97
CA ALA A 158 6.11 -1.49 -0.97
C ALA A 158 5.02 -1.53 0.11
N LEU A 159 3.76 -1.74 -0.29
CA LEU A 159 2.65 -1.86 0.66
C LEU A 159 2.83 -3.09 1.56
N LEU A 160 3.24 -4.23 1.00
CA LEU A 160 3.48 -5.45 1.77
C LEU A 160 4.61 -5.26 2.79
N ASN A 161 5.72 -4.64 2.38
CA ASN A 161 6.83 -4.30 3.28
C ASN A 161 6.38 -3.37 4.41
N PHE A 162 5.59 -2.35 4.07
CA PHE A 162 5.09 -1.44 5.08
C PHE A 162 4.22 -2.17 6.10
N LEU A 163 3.30 -3.03 5.64
CA LEU A 163 2.40 -3.78 6.50
C LEU A 163 3.15 -4.77 7.41
N ILE A 164 4.10 -5.54 6.88
CA ILE A 164 4.87 -6.48 7.70
C ILE A 164 5.70 -5.72 8.76
N ARG A 165 6.26 -4.55 8.42
CA ARG A 165 7.03 -3.73 9.36
C ARG A 165 6.22 -3.06 10.46
N LEU A 166 4.88 -2.98 10.35
CA LEU A 166 4.05 -2.54 11.46
C LEU A 166 4.03 -3.56 12.61
N GLY A 167 4.19 -4.85 12.31
CA GLY A 167 4.05 -5.92 13.31
C GLY A 167 5.31 -6.75 13.54
N TRP A 168 6.33 -6.64 12.70
CA TRP A 168 7.49 -7.53 12.72
C TRP A 168 8.76 -6.78 12.31
N SER A 169 9.93 -7.21 12.78
CA SER A 169 11.23 -6.60 12.48
C SER A 169 12.32 -7.66 12.34
N HIS A 170 13.37 -7.34 11.58
CA HIS A 170 14.56 -8.18 11.45
C HIS A 170 15.82 -7.30 11.50
N GLY A 171 16.43 -7.21 12.69
CA GLY A 171 17.53 -6.27 12.95
C GLY A 171 17.14 -4.84 12.60
N ASP A 172 18.03 -4.13 11.91
CA ASP A 172 17.83 -2.74 11.46
C ASP A 172 17.29 -2.64 10.01
N GLN A 173 16.97 -3.77 9.37
CA GLN A 173 16.52 -3.79 7.98
C GLN A 173 15.10 -3.23 7.86
N GLU A 174 14.91 -2.30 6.92
CA GLU A 174 13.65 -1.60 6.69
C GLU A 174 13.00 -1.94 5.34
N ILE A 175 13.80 -2.39 4.37
CA ILE A 175 13.37 -2.74 3.01
C ILE A 175 13.60 -4.24 2.78
N PHE A 176 12.58 -4.97 2.33
CA PHE A 176 12.58 -6.43 2.16
C PHE A 176 12.00 -6.81 0.82
N SER A 177 12.68 -7.62 0.02
CA SER A 177 12.04 -8.34 -1.06
C SER A 177 10.99 -9.33 -0.53
N LEU A 178 10.05 -9.76 -1.39
CA LEU A 178 9.10 -10.80 -1.02
C LEU A 178 9.81 -12.10 -0.59
N SER A 179 10.94 -12.43 -1.23
CA SER A 179 11.76 -13.58 -0.87
C SER A 179 12.35 -13.44 0.53
N GLU A 180 12.91 -12.28 0.88
CA GLU A 180 13.43 -12.01 2.24
C GLU A 180 12.31 -12.05 3.28
N MET A 181 11.11 -11.53 2.97
CA MET A 181 9.96 -11.67 3.87
C MET A 181 9.61 -13.14 4.10
N GLN A 182 9.64 -13.99 3.07
CA GLN A 182 9.35 -15.41 3.21
C GLN A 182 10.45 -16.17 3.97
N GLU A 183 11.71 -15.79 3.75
CA GLU A 183 12.87 -16.44 4.38
C GLU A 183 13.00 -16.06 5.87
N PHE A 184 12.76 -14.80 6.21
CA PHE A 184 13.02 -14.28 7.56
C PHE A 184 11.79 -14.27 8.47
N PHE A 185 10.58 -14.40 7.92
CA PHE A 185 9.38 -14.31 8.74
C PHE A 185 9.21 -15.52 9.65
N ASP A 186 9.26 -15.25 10.96
CA ASP A 186 8.82 -16.16 12.01
C ASP A 186 7.68 -15.48 12.79
N PRO A 187 6.50 -16.12 12.95
CA PRO A 187 5.40 -15.56 13.72
C PRO A 187 5.71 -15.33 15.21
N ASN A 188 6.76 -15.96 15.76
CA ASN A 188 7.23 -15.72 17.12
C ASN A 188 7.95 -14.36 17.28
N ASP A 189 8.40 -13.75 16.18
CA ASP A 189 9.05 -12.44 16.16
C ASP A 189 8.05 -11.28 15.94
N ILE A 190 6.74 -11.57 15.99
CA ILE A 190 5.71 -10.53 15.92
C ILE A 190 5.73 -9.73 17.23
N ASN A 191 5.78 -8.40 17.08
CA ASN A 191 5.78 -7.44 18.16
C ASN A 191 4.47 -7.48 18.97
N LYS A 192 4.60 -7.40 20.30
CA LYS A 192 3.44 -7.41 21.21
C LYS A 192 2.63 -6.10 21.20
N SER A 193 3.32 -5.00 20.93
CA SER A 193 2.78 -3.64 20.94
C SER A 193 2.19 -3.29 19.57
N ALA A 194 1.10 -2.53 19.58
CA ALA A 194 0.51 -2.00 18.36
C ALA A 194 1.35 -0.86 17.76
N SER A 195 1.40 -0.82 16.44
CA SER A 195 2.08 0.24 15.68
C SER A 195 1.07 1.21 15.07
N ALA A 196 1.43 2.48 15.04
CA ALA A 196 0.67 3.51 14.38
C ALA A 196 1.00 3.59 12.88
N TYR A 197 -0.03 3.77 12.06
CA TYR A 197 0.11 4.04 10.63
C TYR A 197 0.89 5.34 10.39
N ASN A 198 1.86 5.30 9.48
CA ASN A 198 2.66 6.46 9.08
C ASN A 198 2.75 6.57 7.54
N ALA A 199 2.03 7.55 6.98
CA ALA A 199 1.99 7.78 5.54
C ALA A 199 3.35 8.20 4.95
N GLN A 200 4.15 9.00 5.67
CA GLN A 200 5.48 9.42 5.21
C GLN A 200 6.43 8.23 5.11
N LYS A 201 6.35 7.29 6.05
CA LYS A 201 7.14 6.06 6.01
C LYS A 201 6.74 5.19 4.82
N LEU A 202 5.43 5.03 4.56
CA LEU A 202 4.95 4.29 3.39
C LEU A 202 5.40 4.94 2.07
N GLU A 203 5.30 6.27 1.93
CA GLU A 203 5.84 7.00 0.76
C GLU A 203 7.35 6.76 0.60
N TRP A 204 8.11 6.87 1.68
CA TRP A 204 9.55 6.60 1.65
C TRP A 204 9.85 5.17 1.19
N ILE A 205 9.19 4.16 1.77
CA ILE A 205 9.35 2.76 1.34
C ILE A 205 9.03 2.64 -0.15
N ASN A 206 7.90 3.19 -0.61
CA ASN A 206 7.50 3.15 -2.02
C ASN A 206 8.58 3.71 -2.95
N THR A 207 9.19 4.84 -2.58
CA THR A 207 10.31 5.41 -3.35
C THR A 207 11.50 4.46 -3.41
N GLN A 208 11.81 3.72 -2.35
CA GLN A 208 12.91 2.74 -2.36
C GLN A 208 12.63 1.58 -3.32
N TYR A 209 11.37 1.14 -3.45
CA TYR A 209 10.99 0.14 -4.44
C TYR A 209 11.04 0.67 -5.86
N ILE A 210 10.52 1.87 -6.11
CA ILE A 210 10.61 2.49 -7.45
C ILE A 210 12.08 2.60 -7.89
N LYS A 211 13.00 2.90 -6.97
CA LYS A 211 14.44 3.00 -7.25
C LYS A 211 15.16 1.67 -7.44
N SER A 212 14.70 0.60 -6.82
CA SER A 212 15.42 -0.69 -6.82
C SER A 212 14.83 -1.75 -7.76
N LEU A 213 13.55 -1.66 -8.12
CA LEU A 213 12.90 -2.68 -8.95
C LEU A 213 13.54 -2.82 -10.35
N PRO A 214 13.50 -4.00 -10.98
CA PRO A 214 13.99 -4.14 -12.36
C PRO A 214 13.23 -3.23 -13.34
N THR A 215 13.94 -2.64 -14.31
CA THR A 215 13.36 -1.78 -15.36
C THR A 215 12.14 -2.42 -16.02
N LYS A 216 12.24 -3.69 -16.39
CA LYS A 216 11.12 -4.45 -17.00
C LYS A 216 9.86 -4.44 -16.13
N ARG A 217 10.01 -4.61 -14.81
CA ARG A 217 8.89 -4.56 -13.86
C ARG A 217 8.25 -3.18 -13.84
N LEU A 218 9.05 -2.12 -13.87
CA LEU A 218 8.54 -0.74 -13.92
C LEU A 218 7.82 -0.42 -15.23
N VAL A 219 8.30 -0.92 -16.37
CA VAL A 219 7.58 -0.82 -17.67
C VAL A 219 6.19 -1.46 -17.56
N ASP A 220 6.13 -2.69 -17.06
CA ASP A 220 4.86 -3.43 -16.92
C ASP A 220 3.88 -2.67 -16.01
N VAL A 221 4.36 -2.12 -14.90
CA VAL A 221 3.53 -1.37 -13.96
C VAL A 221 3.08 -0.04 -14.57
N LEU A 222 3.97 0.73 -15.21
CA LEU A 222 3.64 2.02 -15.83
C LEU A 222 2.52 1.91 -16.87
N LYS A 223 2.44 0.77 -17.57
CA LYS A 223 1.36 0.47 -18.51
C LYS A 223 -0.01 0.48 -17.83
N GLU A 224 -0.12 -0.01 -16.59
CA GLU A 224 -1.35 0.06 -15.79
C GLU A 224 -1.74 1.50 -15.41
N TYR A 225 -0.76 2.42 -15.37
CA TYR A 225 -0.95 3.84 -15.08
C TYR A 225 -1.00 4.72 -16.34
N GLY A 226 -1.18 4.10 -17.52
CA GLY A 226 -1.42 4.81 -18.78
C GLY A 226 -0.16 5.19 -19.58
N THR A 227 1.03 4.75 -19.18
CA THR A 227 2.26 4.96 -19.95
C THR A 227 2.82 3.63 -20.44
N ASP A 228 2.64 3.32 -21.72
CA ASP A 228 3.19 2.10 -22.34
C ASP A 228 4.59 2.37 -22.93
N LEU A 229 5.61 1.75 -22.33
CA LEU A 229 7.01 1.82 -22.77
C LEU A 229 7.49 0.55 -23.46
N SER A 230 6.62 -0.43 -23.72
CA SER A 230 7.01 -1.77 -24.17
C SER A 230 7.78 -1.76 -25.50
N GLU A 231 7.40 -0.85 -26.40
CA GLU A 231 8.00 -0.69 -27.74
C GLU A 231 8.93 0.54 -27.81
N PHE A 232 9.20 1.19 -26.69
CA PHE A 232 10.04 2.38 -26.66
C PHE A 232 11.51 1.98 -26.51
N GLU A 233 12.31 2.17 -27.56
CA GLU A 233 13.73 1.77 -27.61
C GLU A 233 14.55 2.30 -26.43
N LYS A 234 14.27 3.53 -25.97
CA LYS A 234 14.95 4.18 -24.84
C LYS A 234 14.18 4.06 -23.51
N ALA A 235 13.37 3.01 -23.33
CA ALA A 235 12.60 2.79 -22.10
C ALA A 235 13.48 2.71 -20.86
N GLU A 236 14.63 2.03 -20.95
CA GLU A 236 15.56 1.92 -19.82
C GLU A 236 16.18 3.27 -19.44
N ASP A 237 16.60 4.06 -20.43
CA ASP A 237 17.13 5.41 -20.21
C ASP A 237 16.09 6.32 -19.54
N LEU A 238 14.85 6.30 -20.04
CA LEU A 238 13.75 7.08 -19.49
C LEU A 238 13.41 6.67 -18.05
N ILE A 239 13.37 5.37 -17.77
CA ILE A 239 13.12 4.86 -16.42
C ILE A 239 14.22 5.29 -15.46
N ASN A 240 15.49 5.10 -15.85
CA ASN A 240 16.63 5.47 -15.01
C ASN A 240 16.71 6.98 -14.77
N LEU A 241 16.32 7.79 -15.75
CA LEU A 241 16.24 9.25 -15.63
C LEU A 241 15.22 9.73 -14.59
N LEU A 242 14.13 8.96 -14.40
CA LEU A 242 12.94 9.40 -13.65
C LEU A 242 12.75 8.70 -12.30
N ARG A 243 13.18 7.45 -12.16
CA ARG A 243 12.85 6.61 -11.00
C ARG A 243 13.28 7.20 -9.65
N ASP A 244 14.36 7.98 -9.64
CA ASP A 244 14.84 8.62 -8.41
C ASP A 244 13.99 9.80 -7.95
N ARG A 245 13.10 10.28 -8.81
CA ARG A 245 12.28 11.49 -8.62
C ARG A 245 10.84 11.16 -8.26
N ALA A 246 10.35 9.99 -8.68
CA ALA A 246 8.95 9.60 -8.48
C ALA A 246 8.71 9.13 -7.04
N LYS A 247 7.62 9.62 -6.44
CA LYS A 247 7.13 9.15 -5.15
C LYS A 247 6.16 7.99 -5.28
N ASP A 248 5.40 7.99 -6.36
CA ASP A 248 4.42 6.98 -6.71
C ASP A 248 4.34 6.78 -8.23
N MET A 249 3.62 5.74 -8.65
CA MET A 249 3.51 5.38 -10.07
C MET A 249 2.65 6.36 -10.88
N ASN A 250 1.78 7.16 -10.27
CA ASN A 250 1.04 8.20 -10.99
C ASN A 250 1.99 9.34 -11.37
N GLU A 251 2.78 9.81 -10.42
CA GLU A 251 3.81 10.82 -10.67
C GLU A 251 4.84 10.33 -11.69
N PHE A 252 5.27 9.07 -11.58
CA PHE A 252 6.16 8.45 -12.57
C PHE A 252 5.53 8.46 -13.96
N SER A 253 4.28 7.97 -14.10
CA SER A 253 3.56 7.96 -15.37
C SER A 253 3.43 9.35 -15.98
N LEU A 254 3.09 10.37 -15.18
CA LEU A 254 2.99 11.76 -15.63
C LEU A 254 4.33 12.29 -16.14
N MET A 255 5.42 12.10 -15.39
CA MET A 255 6.76 12.51 -15.82
C MET A 255 7.19 11.82 -17.11
N ALA A 256 7.01 10.51 -17.21
CA ALA A 256 7.34 9.74 -18.41
C ALA A 256 6.51 10.22 -19.62
N SER A 257 5.19 10.36 -19.45
CA SER A 257 4.28 10.88 -20.47
C SER A 257 4.65 12.29 -20.95
N SER A 258 5.11 13.17 -20.06
CA SER A 258 5.54 14.53 -20.43
C SER A 258 6.78 14.56 -21.32
N ILE A 259 7.65 13.55 -21.22
CA ILE A 259 8.85 13.43 -22.07
C ILE A 259 8.47 12.76 -23.40
N LEU A 260 7.67 11.70 -23.36
CA LEU A 260 7.27 10.94 -24.55
C LEU A 260 6.41 11.77 -25.50
N ASN A 261 5.45 12.53 -24.97
CA ASN A 261 4.50 13.27 -25.77
C ASN A 261 5.04 14.66 -26.12
N THR A 262 4.93 15.03 -27.39
CA THR A 262 5.23 16.40 -27.82
C THR A 262 4.24 17.38 -27.16
N PRO A 263 4.73 18.42 -26.46
CA PRO A 263 3.86 19.43 -25.86
C PRO A 263 2.95 20.07 -26.90
N LYS A 264 1.66 20.16 -26.59
CA LYS A 264 0.66 20.90 -27.38
C LYS A 264 0.28 22.23 -26.72
N GLU A 265 0.50 22.32 -25.42
CA GLU A 265 0.25 23.48 -24.58
C GLU A 265 1.50 23.73 -23.75
N TYR A 266 1.67 24.99 -23.34
CA TYR A 266 2.82 25.43 -22.55
C TYR A 266 2.32 26.15 -21.30
N ASP A 267 3.03 25.97 -20.18
CA ASP A 267 2.77 26.72 -18.95
C ASP A 267 3.02 28.21 -19.20
N GLU A 268 1.95 29.00 -19.21
CA GLU A 268 2.01 30.43 -19.51
C GLU A 268 2.87 31.22 -18.50
N GLN A 269 2.96 30.77 -17.24
CA GLN A 269 3.85 31.41 -16.27
C GLN A 269 5.32 31.13 -16.60
N ALA A 270 5.64 29.90 -16.99
CA ALA A 270 6.97 29.52 -17.44
C ALA A 270 7.36 30.27 -18.73
N VAL A 271 6.43 30.35 -19.70
CA VAL A 271 6.60 31.09 -20.95
C VAL A 271 6.91 32.56 -20.65
N ALA A 272 6.07 33.24 -19.88
CA ALA A 272 6.24 34.66 -19.57
C ALA A 272 7.56 34.96 -18.83
N LYS A 273 8.00 34.02 -17.98
CA LYS A 273 9.21 34.19 -17.17
C LYS A 273 10.51 33.89 -17.91
N PHE A 274 10.50 32.88 -18.79
CA PHE A 274 11.73 32.31 -19.35
C PHE A 274 11.88 32.46 -20.86
N LEU A 275 10.81 32.73 -21.61
CA LEU A 275 10.86 32.89 -23.06
C LEU A 275 10.91 34.37 -23.46
N THR A 276 12.04 35.00 -23.18
CA THR A 276 12.34 36.36 -23.68
C THR A 276 12.77 36.31 -25.15
N LYS A 277 12.72 37.46 -25.84
CA LYS A 277 13.23 37.60 -27.21
C LYS A 277 14.66 37.03 -27.37
N GLU A 278 15.55 37.41 -26.45
CA GLU A 278 16.95 36.95 -26.45
C GLU A 278 17.08 35.43 -26.24
N SER A 279 16.26 34.85 -25.36
CA SER A 279 16.27 33.40 -25.12
C SER A 279 15.72 32.60 -26.30
N LEU A 280 14.75 33.15 -27.02
CA LEU A 280 14.19 32.56 -28.24
C LEU A 280 15.17 32.65 -29.41
N GLU A 281 15.89 33.78 -29.54
CA GLU A 281 16.99 33.92 -30.51
C GLU A 281 18.11 32.90 -30.23
N LEU A 282 18.49 32.71 -28.96
CA LEU A 282 19.49 31.71 -28.57
C LEU A 282 18.99 30.27 -28.81
N LEU A 283 17.72 29.99 -28.51
CA LEU A 283 17.10 28.69 -28.80
C LEU A 283 17.04 28.41 -30.30
N SER A 284 16.70 29.42 -31.11
CA SER A 284 16.72 29.33 -32.57
C SER A 284 18.13 29.05 -33.10
N ALA A 285 19.15 29.74 -32.59
CA ALA A 285 20.54 29.49 -32.97
C ALA A 285 20.98 28.06 -32.60
N TYR A 286 20.57 27.57 -31.42
CA TYR A 286 20.81 26.18 -31.02
C TYR A 286 20.15 25.20 -31.97
N ASN A 287 18.89 25.45 -32.36
CA ASN A 287 18.20 24.58 -33.31
C ASN A 287 18.91 24.49 -34.67
N GLU A 288 19.45 25.60 -35.18
CA GLU A 288 20.23 25.61 -36.42
C GLU A 288 21.55 24.82 -36.28
N VAL A 289 22.24 24.92 -35.13
CA VAL A 289 23.41 24.07 -34.84
C VAL A 289 23.03 22.59 -34.83
N LEU A 290 21.89 22.23 -34.22
CA LEU A 290 21.40 20.85 -34.21
C LEU A 290 21.12 20.36 -35.64
N LYS A 291 20.37 21.13 -36.44
CA LYS A 291 20.05 20.80 -37.84
C LYS A 291 21.32 20.62 -38.69
N ALA A 292 22.34 21.45 -38.47
CA ALA A 292 23.61 21.38 -39.19
C ALA A 292 24.51 20.19 -38.75
N SER A 293 24.34 19.69 -37.52
CA SER A 293 25.21 18.64 -36.98
C SER A 293 24.90 17.24 -37.55
N GLY A 294 23.62 16.95 -37.81
CA GLY A 294 23.15 15.66 -38.29
C GLY A 294 23.24 14.54 -37.24
N ASP A 295 22.10 13.92 -36.92
CA ASP A 295 21.98 12.62 -36.23
C ASP A 295 22.69 12.50 -34.85
N LEU A 296 22.34 13.38 -33.90
CA LEU A 296 22.84 13.31 -32.52
C LEU A 296 22.08 12.24 -31.72
N ILE A 297 22.79 11.38 -30.97
CA ILE A 297 22.17 10.20 -30.37
C ILE A 297 22.23 10.24 -28.84
N SER A 298 23.30 10.82 -28.27
CA SER A 298 23.59 10.78 -26.84
C SER A 298 23.43 12.13 -26.13
N THR A 299 23.29 12.09 -24.80
CA THR A 299 23.30 13.28 -23.93
C THR A 299 24.50 14.19 -24.21
N GLN A 300 25.68 13.59 -24.37
CA GLN A 300 26.93 14.31 -24.53
C GLN A 300 27.01 15.03 -25.88
N ASP A 301 26.42 14.46 -26.94
CA ASP A 301 26.35 15.09 -28.26
C ASP A 301 25.59 16.41 -28.20
N PHE A 302 24.40 16.40 -27.57
CA PHE A 302 23.58 17.60 -27.40
C PHE A 302 24.27 18.64 -26.50
N GLU A 303 24.92 18.19 -25.44
CA GLU A 303 25.63 19.07 -24.49
C GLU A 303 26.83 19.76 -25.14
N ILE A 304 27.64 19.04 -25.92
CA ILE A 304 28.79 19.60 -26.63
C ILE A 304 28.33 20.72 -27.57
N LYS A 305 27.27 20.47 -28.37
CA LYS A 305 26.74 21.48 -29.30
C LYS A 305 26.19 22.70 -28.59
N ALA A 306 25.57 22.53 -27.42
CA ALA A 306 25.14 23.65 -26.61
C ALA A 306 26.33 24.45 -26.08
N LYS A 307 27.37 23.78 -25.57
CA LYS A 307 28.58 24.44 -25.05
C LYS A 307 29.32 25.24 -26.13
N GLU A 308 29.52 24.66 -27.30
CA GLU A 308 30.17 25.33 -28.45
C GLU A 308 29.41 26.62 -28.81
N LEU A 309 28.08 26.56 -28.93
CA LEU A 309 27.25 27.75 -29.21
C LEU A 309 27.34 28.81 -28.11
N LEU A 310 27.21 28.39 -26.85
CA LEU A 310 27.20 29.29 -25.71
C LEU A 310 28.55 30.00 -25.55
N GLU A 311 29.67 29.31 -25.79
CA GLU A 311 31.00 29.91 -25.78
C GLU A 311 31.16 30.97 -26.88
N MET A 312 30.76 30.65 -28.12
CA MET A 312 30.83 31.60 -29.25
C MET A 312 30.00 32.87 -29.02
N GLN A 313 28.87 32.76 -28.32
CA GLN A 313 27.97 33.89 -28.05
C GLN A 313 28.17 34.56 -26.69
N GLY A 314 29.15 34.09 -25.90
CA GLY A 314 29.40 34.61 -24.54
C GLY A 314 28.23 34.41 -23.57
N LYS A 315 27.44 33.35 -23.76
CA LYS A 315 26.27 32.98 -22.96
C LYS A 315 26.57 31.83 -21.99
N LYS A 316 25.65 31.56 -21.07
CA LYS A 316 25.75 30.47 -20.09
C LYS A 316 24.60 29.48 -20.23
N LEU A 317 24.78 28.26 -19.73
CA LEU A 317 23.75 27.20 -19.82
C LEU A 317 22.41 27.63 -19.24
N LYS A 318 22.40 28.42 -18.17
CA LYS A 318 21.17 28.95 -17.56
C LYS A 318 20.30 29.77 -18.53
N ASP A 319 20.91 30.35 -19.57
CA ASP A 319 20.24 31.21 -20.56
C ASP A 319 19.52 30.36 -21.64
N LEU A 320 19.94 29.10 -21.84
CA LEU A 320 19.40 28.18 -22.84
C LEU A 320 18.58 27.02 -22.23
N ALA A 321 18.90 26.59 -21.01
CA ALA A 321 18.30 25.40 -20.40
C ALA A 321 16.79 25.50 -20.21
N GLN A 322 16.26 26.66 -19.79
CA GLN A 322 14.81 26.82 -19.63
C GLN A 322 14.05 26.84 -20.96
N PRO A 323 14.49 27.58 -22.00
CA PRO A 323 13.92 27.46 -23.33
C PRO A 323 13.90 26.03 -23.87
N ILE A 324 15.00 25.29 -23.73
CA ILE A 324 15.04 23.86 -24.12
C ILE A 324 13.99 23.06 -23.35
N ARG A 325 13.94 23.23 -22.02
CA ARG A 325 13.01 22.49 -21.17
C ARG A 325 11.56 22.74 -21.54
N ILE A 326 11.19 24.00 -21.73
CA ILE A 326 9.83 24.38 -22.14
C ILE A 326 9.51 23.78 -23.50
N ALA A 327 10.44 23.83 -24.46
CA ALA A 327 10.25 23.18 -25.77
C ALA A 327 10.01 21.67 -25.64
N MET A 328 10.76 20.99 -24.75
CA MET A 328 10.69 19.54 -24.61
C MET A 328 9.46 19.05 -23.85
N VAL A 329 9.13 19.65 -22.70
CA VAL A 329 8.11 19.12 -21.78
C VAL A 329 6.96 20.09 -21.48
N GLY A 330 6.95 21.26 -22.13
CA GLY A 330 5.86 22.24 -22.00
C GLY A 330 5.91 23.12 -20.75
N ASN A 331 6.83 22.87 -19.82
CA ASN A 331 6.93 23.61 -18.55
C ASN A 331 8.39 23.81 -18.12
N ALA A 332 8.61 24.44 -16.95
CA ALA A 332 9.94 24.80 -16.44
C ALA A 332 10.61 23.73 -15.54
N VAL A 333 10.03 22.53 -15.42
CA VAL A 333 10.52 21.45 -14.54
C VAL A 333 10.75 20.16 -15.34
N SER A 334 11.98 19.67 -15.31
CA SER A 334 12.37 18.38 -15.90
C SER A 334 13.62 17.86 -15.19
N PRO A 335 14.02 16.60 -15.45
CA PRO A 335 15.38 16.15 -15.24
C PRO A 335 16.40 16.99 -16.01
N SER A 336 17.66 16.55 -16.03
CA SER A 336 18.70 17.13 -16.87
C SER A 336 18.21 17.32 -18.31
N VAL A 337 18.36 18.54 -18.83
CA VAL A 337 17.79 18.90 -20.15
C VAL A 337 18.41 18.07 -21.26
N PHE A 338 19.71 17.78 -21.19
CA PHE A 338 20.40 17.00 -22.22
C PHE A 338 20.03 15.52 -22.19
N ASP A 339 19.77 14.96 -21.01
CA ASP A 339 19.24 13.59 -20.89
C ASP A 339 17.84 13.49 -21.48
N VAL A 340 17.01 14.52 -21.26
CA VAL A 340 15.70 14.63 -21.93
C VAL A 340 15.87 14.70 -23.45
N LEU A 341 16.81 15.49 -23.98
CA LEU A 341 17.07 15.56 -25.43
C LEU A 341 17.48 14.19 -26.00
N SER A 342 18.37 13.48 -25.31
CA SER A 342 18.75 12.11 -25.68
C SER A 342 17.53 11.20 -25.77
N VAL A 343 16.68 11.18 -24.74
CA VAL A 343 15.49 10.31 -24.70
C VAL A 343 14.45 10.70 -25.77
N VAL A 344 14.18 12.00 -25.96
CA VAL A 344 13.23 12.51 -26.96
C VAL A 344 13.66 12.17 -28.39
N GLY A 345 14.98 12.19 -28.63
CA GLY A 345 15.58 11.85 -29.91
C GLY A 345 15.65 13.02 -30.88
N TYR A 346 16.75 13.08 -31.65
CA TYR A 346 17.16 14.20 -32.50
C TYR A 346 16.04 14.85 -33.33
N LYS A 347 15.30 14.05 -34.11
CA LYS A 347 14.24 14.57 -34.98
C LYS A 347 13.11 15.23 -34.19
N ASN A 348 12.68 14.62 -33.08
CA ASN A 348 11.64 15.16 -32.23
C ASN A 348 12.11 16.40 -31.47
N VAL A 349 13.38 16.44 -31.05
CA VAL A 349 13.98 17.63 -30.41
C VAL A 349 13.87 18.84 -31.34
N ILE A 350 14.33 18.70 -32.58
CA ILE A 350 14.27 19.78 -33.57
C ILE A 350 12.83 20.22 -33.80
N GLN A 351 11.92 19.26 -34.03
CA GLN A 351 10.50 19.55 -34.26
C GLN A 351 9.85 20.28 -33.08
N ARG A 352 10.17 19.87 -31.84
CA ARG A 352 9.64 20.50 -30.62
C ARG A 352 10.15 21.93 -30.44
N ILE A 353 11.41 22.19 -30.79
CA ILE A 353 11.98 23.54 -30.78
C ILE A 353 11.32 24.41 -31.86
N ASP A 354 11.19 23.91 -33.10
CA ASP A 354 10.51 24.63 -34.17
C ASP A 354 9.05 24.98 -33.80
N ASN A 355 8.30 24.03 -33.22
CA ASN A 355 6.94 24.26 -32.74
C ASN A 355 6.85 25.40 -31.71
N LEU A 356 7.79 25.44 -30.76
CA LEU A 356 7.82 26.49 -29.74
C LEU A 356 8.16 27.86 -30.38
N LEU A 357 9.14 27.89 -31.27
CA LEU A 357 9.55 29.11 -31.96
C LEU A 357 8.42 29.66 -32.85
N ASP A 358 7.67 28.80 -33.54
CA ASP A 358 6.53 29.19 -34.37
C ASP A 358 5.36 29.75 -33.56
N ARG A 359 5.12 29.24 -32.34
CA ARG A 359 4.15 29.82 -31.40
C ARG A 359 4.55 31.24 -30.97
N SER A 360 5.83 31.52 -30.89
CA SER A 360 6.37 32.79 -30.40
C SER A 360 6.57 33.86 -31.47
N LYS A 361 6.30 33.54 -32.74
CA LYS A 361 6.21 34.50 -33.85
C LYS A 361 4.83 35.15 -33.85
#